data_AF-A0A1C4VQR3-F1
#
_entry.id   AF-A0A1C4VQR3-F1
#
_cell.length_a   1.000
_cell.length_b   1.000
_cell.length_c   1.000
_cell.angle_alpha   90.00
_cell.angle_beta   90.00
_cell.angle_gamma   90.00
#
_symmetry.space_group_name_H-M   'P 1'
#
loop_
_entity.id
_entity.type
_entity.pdbx_description
1 polymer ?
#
loop_
_entity_poly.entity_id
_entity_poly.type
_entity_poly.pdbx_seq_one_letter_code
_entity_poly.pdbx_strand_id
1 'polypeptide(L)'
;MQTVLSSVLLDVPRAAVIWLALLGVIVAAVATLLARPDRFRVGRRIRQAVLPTELEVARERQDLDRYAEEVAVAAERAAVAAERRRAEWLAAQEAVEAAWQAYQDVEADLRRLDAAAALPLPHTPQTPAEYADRERYLHRAALAAYWRQELSEEQLSDVFAHRNGWDPRLHPVEQELVLRRAVRDHLLARHRAAAERERAAWHDAELTAASARSLRDEAFAAVGREPETSDVLPLLSGTEQPTPAGNRPGRPEFRQGRAAVA
;
A
#
# COMPACT_ATOMS: atom_id res chain seq x y z
N MET A 1 37.86 -25.21 -78.53
CA MET A 1 37.54 -25.46 -77.11
C MET A 1 38.82 -25.83 -76.37
N GLN A 2 39.60 -24.86 -75.88
CA GLN A 2 40.90 -25.10 -75.22
C GLN A 2 41.13 -24.23 -73.97
N THR A 3 40.08 -23.58 -73.44
CA THR A 3 40.21 -22.60 -72.34
C THR A 3 39.44 -22.97 -71.07
N VAL A 4 38.83 -24.15 -70.98
CA VAL A 4 37.99 -24.55 -69.82
C VAL A 4 38.67 -25.59 -68.92
N LEU A 5 39.63 -26.37 -69.43
CA LEU A 5 40.30 -27.43 -68.64
C LEU A 5 41.48 -26.93 -67.81
N SER A 6 42.07 -25.79 -68.16
CA SER A 6 43.24 -25.22 -67.49
C SER A 6 42.92 -24.42 -66.21
N SER A 7 41.67 -24.00 -66.01
CA SER A 7 41.23 -23.38 -64.74
C SER A 7 40.90 -24.43 -63.67
N VAL A 8 40.31 -25.57 -64.05
CA VAL A 8 39.87 -26.61 -63.09
C VAL A 8 41.04 -27.43 -62.53
N LEU A 9 42.10 -27.67 -63.32
CA LEU A 9 43.27 -28.44 -62.88
C LEU A 9 44.24 -27.66 -61.96
N LEU A 10 44.13 -26.33 -61.90
CA LEU A 10 44.93 -25.47 -61.02
C LEU A 10 44.23 -25.16 -59.67
N ASP A 11 42.91 -25.28 -59.61
CA ASP A 11 42.16 -25.10 -58.36
C ASP A 11 42.21 -26.31 -57.42
N VAL A 12 42.30 -27.53 -57.96
CA VAL A 12 42.41 -28.77 -57.16
C VAL A 12 43.69 -28.82 -56.31
N PRO A 13 44.91 -28.54 -56.83
CA PRO A 13 46.11 -28.53 -55.99
C PRO A 13 46.11 -27.37 -54.99
N ARG A 14 45.47 -26.25 -55.31
CA ARG A 14 45.38 -25.09 -54.42
C ARG A 14 44.45 -25.36 -53.23
N ALA A 15 43.30 -25.99 -53.47
CA ALA A 15 42.40 -26.46 -52.42
C ALA A 15 43.07 -27.52 -51.53
N ALA A 16 43.84 -28.45 -52.13
CA ALA A 16 44.58 -29.45 -51.37
C ALA A 16 45.66 -28.84 -50.46
N VAL A 17 46.37 -27.80 -50.91
CA VAL A 17 47.36 -27.08 -50.09
C VAL A 17 46.70 -26.34 -48.93
N ILE A 18 45.55 -25.70 -49.15
CA ILE A 18 44.78 -25.04 -48.08
C ILE A 18 44.30 -26.08 -47.06
N TRP A 19 43.80 -27.22 -47.52
CA TRP A 19 43.39 -28.32 -46.65
C TRP A 19 44.56 -28.90 -45.86
N LEU A 20 45.71 -29.12 -46.48
CA LEU A 20 46.91 -29.62 -45.80
C LEU A 20 47.50 -28.60 -44.83
N ALA A 21 47.44 -27.31 -45.16
CA ALA A 21 47.84 -26.24 -44.24
C ALA A 21 46.89 -26.17 -43.03
N LEU A 22 45.58 -26.28 -43.25
CA LEU A 22 44.60 -26.36 -42.17
C LEU A 22 44.79 -27.62 -41.32
N LEU A 23 45.00 -28.77 -41.93
CA LEU A 23 45.31 -30.03 -41.24
C LEU A 23 46.62 -29.90 -40.45
N GLY A 24 47.64 -29.27 -41.02
CA GLY A 24 48.90 -28.98 -40.36
C GLY A 24 48.73 -28.07 -39.16
N VAL A 25 47.91 -27.02 -39.26
CA VAL A 25 47.58 -26.12 -38.14
C VAL A 25 46.78 -26.85 -37.06
N ILE A 26 45.84 -27.72 -37.44
CA ILE A 26 45.06 -28.53 -36.50
C ILE A 26 45.97 -29.54 -35.79
N VAL A 27 46.81 -30.27 -36.52
CA VAL A 27 47.76 -31.23 -35.96
C VAL A 27 48.79 -30.53 -35.09
N ALA A 28 49.30 -29.37 -35.50
CA ALA A 28 50.19 -28.56 -34.68
C ALA A 28 49.48 -28.07 -33.41
N ALA A 29 48.24 -27.60 -33.51
CA ALA A 29 47.46 -27.19 -32.34
C ALA A 29 47.24 -28.36 -31.38
N VAL A 30 46.83 -29.53 -31.89
CA VAL A 30 46.64 -30.77 -31.10
C VAL A 30 47.94 -31.26 -30.49
N ALA A 31 49.04 -31.25 -31.24
CA ALA A 31 50.37 -31.63 -30.74
C ALA A 31 50.88 -30.66 -29.67
N THR A 32 50.67 -29.36 -29.85
CA THR A 32 51.02 -28.33 -28.84
C THR A 32 50.19 -28.50 -27.58
N LEU A 33 48.93 -28.90 -27.74
CA LEU A 33 47.96 -29.11 -26.68
C LEU A 33 48.25 -30.41 -25.88
N LEU A 34 48.73 -31.46 -26.54
CA LEU A 34 49.21 -32.71 -25.92
C LEU A 34 50.59 -32.55 -25.26
N ALA A 35 51.48 -31.74 -25.84
CA ALA A 35 52.83 -31.50 -25.32
C ALA A 35 52.87 -30.53 -24.12
N ARG A 36 51.81 -29.73 -23.89
CA ARG A 36 51.68 -28.83 -22.72
C ARG A 36 50.44 -29.18 -21.88
N PRO A 37 50.46 -30.29 -21.11
CA PRO A 37 49.36 -30.70 -20.23
C PRO A 37 49.04 -29.66 -19.12
N ASP A 38 49.98 -28.76 -18.82
CA ASP A 38 49.77 -27.70 -17.82
C ASP A 38 48.74 -26.65 -18.25
N ARG A 39 48.49 -26.43 -19.55
CA ARG A 39 47.44 -25.47 -19.97
C ARG A 39 46.03 -25.95 -19.66
N PHE A 40 45.77 -27.25 -19.71
CA PHE A 40 44.51 -27.83 -19.22
C PHE A 40 44.41 -27.83 -17.69
N ARG A 41 45.53 -28.00 -16.99
CA ARG A 41 45.56 -27.86 -15.52
C ARG A 41 45.26 -26.44 -15.07
N VAL A 42 45.74 -25.42 -15.79
CA VAL A 42 45.41 -24.02 -15.51
C VAL A 42 43.93 -23.75 -15.77
N GLY A 43 43.36 -24.21 -16.89
CA GLY A 43 41.92 -24.10 -17.14
C GLY A 43 41.06 -24.83 -16.09
N ARG A 44 41.48 -26.03 -15.66
CA ARG A 44 40.80 -26.80 -14.61
C ARG A 44 40.96 -26.20 -13.22
N ARG A 45 42.11 -25.59 -12.90
CA ARG A 45 42.35 -24.82 -11.65
C ARG A 45 41.56 -23.53 -11.62
N ILE A 46 41.46 -22.80 -12.73
CA ILE A 46 40.60 -21.62 -12.82
C ILE A 46 39.14 -22.04 -12.67
N ARG A 47 38.71 -23.12 -13.33
CA ARG A 47 37.34 -23.65 -13.17
C ARG A 47 37.07 -24.14 -11.73
N GLN A 48 38.03 -24.82 -11.09
CA GLN A 48 37.93 -25.21 -9.67
C GLN A 48 38.02 -24.03 -8.69
N ALA A 49 38.69 -22.94 -9.05
CA ALA A 49 38.73 -21.70 -8.26
C ALA A 49 37.47 -20.84 -8.46
N VAL A 50 36.66 -21.14 -9.46
CA VAL A 50 35.39 -20.45 -9.77
C VAL A 50 34.18 -21.26 -9.25
N LEU A 51 34.30 -22.58 -9.06
CA LEU A 51 33.27 -23.32 -8.34
C LEU A 51 33.32 -22.97 -6.85
N PRO A 52 32.18 -22.55 -6.25
CA PRO A 52 32.13 -22.33 -4.82
C PRO A 52 32.51 -23.62 -4.09
N THR A 53 33.31 -23.48 -3.04
CA THR A 53 33.74 -24.60 -2.20
C THR A 53 32.51 -25.19 -1.50
N GLU A 54 32.48 -26.50 -1.21
CA GLU A 54 31.37 -27.11 -0.45
C GLU A 54 31.08 -26.38 0.89
N LEU A 55 32.12 -25.81 1.50
CA LEU A 55 32.02 -24.96 2.69
C LEU A 55 31.28 -23.63 2.42
N GLU A 56 31.43 -23.04 1.23
CA GLU A 56 30.74 -21.81 0.84
C GLU A 56 29.26 -22.10 0.57
N VAL A 57 28.95 -23.19 -0.13
CA VAL A 57 27.55 -23.64 -0.34
C VAL A 57 26.86 -23.99 0.99
N ALA A 58 27.57 -24.64 1.92
CA ALA A 58 27.04 -24.94 3.24
C ALA A 58 26.76 -23.67 4.08
N ARG A 59 27.64 -22.66 3.99
CA ARG A 59 27.42 -21.36 4.64
C ARG A 59 26.24 -20.62 4.02
N GLU A 60 26.15 -20.59 2.70
CA GLU A 60 25.05 -19.96 1.98
C GLU A 60 23.71 -20.60 2.36
N ARG A 61 23.63 -21.94 2.42
CA ARG A 61 22.44 -22.64 2.94
C ARG A 61 22.10 -22.24 4.36
N GLN A 62 23.08 -22.17 5.26
CA GLN A 62 22.85 -21.74 6.64
C GLN A 62 22.34 -20.28 6.71
N ASP A 63 22.84 -19.39 5.85
CA ASP A 63 22.38 -18.01 5.77
C ASP A 63 20.96 -17.92 5.17
N LEU A 64 20.62 -18.77 4.20
CA LEU A 64 19.26 -18.90 3.67
C LEU A 64 18.27 -19.42 4.72
N ASP A 65 18.66 -20.43 5.50
CA ASP A 65 17.85 -20.95 6.60
C ASP A 65 17.61 -19.86 7.67
N ARG A 66 18.66 -19.11 8.04
CA ARG A 66 18.54 -17.98 8.98
C ARG A 66 17.61 -16.90 8.42
N TYR A 67 17.78 -16.56 7.14
CA TYR A 67 16.92 -15.59 6.47
C TYR A 67 15.45 -16.03 6.48
N ALA A 68 15.17 -17.30 6.17
CA ALA A 68 13.82 -17.84 6.21
C ALA A 68 13.19 -17.75 7.62
N GLU A 69 13.97 -18.04 8.66
CA GLU A 69 13.54 -17.89 10.06
C GLU A 69 13.25 -16.41 10.41
N GLU A 70 14.14 -15.49 10.03
CA GLU A 70 13.97 -14.05 10.29
C GLU A 70 12.72 -13.48 9.61
N VAL A 71 12.49 -13.85 8.34
CA VAL A 71 11.31 -13.41 7.59
C VAL A 71 10.04 -14.03 8.15
N ALA A 72 10.07 -15.30 8.59
CA ALA A 72 8.93 -15.93 9.24
C ALA A 72 8.54 -15.20 10.53
N VAL A 73 9.51 -14.87 11.39
CA VAL A 73 9.27 -14.08 12.61
C VAL A 73 8.74 -12.68 12.28
N ALA A 74 9.27 -12.04 11.23
CA ALA A 74 8.78 -10.74 10.77
C ALA A 74 7.31 -10.82 10.29
N ALA A 75 6.97 -11.87 9.54
CA ALA A 75 5.61 -12.11 9.05
C ALA A 75 4.62 -12.35 10.20
N GLU A 76 5.00 -13.13 11.23
CA GLU A 76 4.17 -13.35 12.42
C GLU A 76 3.93 -12.03 13.18
N ARG A 77 4.98 -11.23 13.40
CA ARG A 77 4.85 -9.92 14.07
C ARG A 77 3.97 -8.97 13.26
N ALA A 78 4.10 -8.97 11.94
CA ALA A 78 3.27 -8.16 11.06
C ALA A 78 1.80 -8.60 11.08
N ALA A 79 1.52 -9.90 11.18
CA ALA A 79 0.16 -10.42 11.34
C ALA A 79 -0.49 -9.93 12.63
N VAL A 80 0.22 -10.02 13.78
CA VAL A 80 -0.27 -9.48 15.06
C VAL A 80 -0.51 -7.98 14.98
N ALA A 81 0.38 -7.23 14.32
CA ALA A 81 0.18 -5.79 14.11
C ALA A 81 -1.06 -5.50 13.25
N ALA A 82 -1.29 -6.28 12.19
CA ALA A 82 -2.47 -6.13 11.33
C ALA A 82 -3.77 -6.40 12.10
N GLU A 83 -3.80 -7.43 12.95
CA GLU A 83 -4.94 -7.73 13.83
C GLU A 83 -5.22 -6.58 14.80
N ARG A 84 -4.17 -6.02 15.44
CA ARG A 84 -4.33 -4.86 16.33
C ARG A 84 -4.90 -3.66 15.59
N ARG A 85 -4.39 -3.34 14.40
CA ARG A 85 -4.92 -2.22 13.58
C ARG A 85 -6.34 -2.47 13.13
N ARG A 86 -6.71 -3.72 12.82
CA ARG A 86 -8.08 -4.09 12.50
C ARG A 86 -9.02 -3.83 13.69
N ALA A 87 -8.60 -4.17 14.91
CA ALA A 87 -9.35 -3.90 16.12
C ALA A 87 -9.47 -2.38 16.40
N GLU A 88 -8.39 -1.61 16.20
CA GLU A 88 -8.41 -0.15 16.30
C GLU A 88 -9.40 0.48 15.30
N TRP A 89 -9.44 -0.01 14.05
CA TRP A 89 -10.42 0.46 13.06
C TRP A 89 -11.86 0.10 13.46
N LEU A 90 -12.13 -1.11 13.97
CA LEU A 90 -13.47 -1.48 14.45
C LEU A 90 -13.93 -0.57 15.60
N ALA A 91 -13.06 -0.29 16.56
CA ALA A 91 -13.38 0.64 17.65
C ALA A 91 -13.65 2.07 17.13
N ALA A 92 -12.91 2.51 16.10
CA ALA A 92 -13.18 3.80 15.45
C ALA A 92 -14.52 3.81 14.70
N GLN A 93 -14.90 2.70 14.06
CA GLN A 93 -16.19 2.54 13.39
C GLN A 93 -17.36 2.61 14.40
N GLU A 94 -17.25 1.91 15.53
CA GLU A 94 -18.23 1.99 16.61
C GLU A 94 -18.37 3.42 17.15
N ALA A 95 -17.25 4.15 17.28
CA ALA A 95 -17.28 5.54 17.72
C ALA A 95 -17.94 6.49 16.71
N VAL A 96 -17.79 6.24 15.40
CA VAL A 96 -18.49 7.00 14.34
C VAL A 96 -19.99 6.75 14.43
N GLU A 97 -20.40 5.49 14.54
CA GLU A 97 -21.81 5.13 14.63
C GLU A 97 -22.46 5.73 15.88
N ALA A 98 -21.80 5.62 17.04
CA ALA A 98 -22.30 6.24 18.28
C ALA A 98 -22.44 7.76 18.16
N ALA A 99 -21.48 8.45 17.51
CA ALA A 99 -21.56 9.88 17.28
C ALA A 99 -22.68 10.26 16.29
N TRP A 100 -22.93 9.41 15.28
CA TRP A 100 -24.01 9.59 14.32
C TRP A 100 -25.39 9.43 14.97
N GLN A 101 -25.58 8.40 15.80
CA GLN A 101 -26.83 8.19 16.53
C GLN A 101 -27.13 9.35 17.48
N ALA A 102 -26.15 9.82 18.25
CA ALA A 102 -26.31 10.97 19.13
C ALA A 102 -26.72 12.24 18.35
N TYR A 103 -26.14 12.47 17.17
CA TYR A 103 -26.53 13.56 16.29
C TYR A 103 -27.99 13.41 15.80
N GLN A 104 -28.39 12.21 15.37
CA GLN A 104 -29.75 11.94 14.90
C GLN A 104 -30.81 12.12 15.98
N ASP A 105 -30.52 11.71 17.21
CA ASP A 105 -31.42 11.89 18.35
C ASP A 105 -31.71 13.38 18.60
N VAL A 106 -30.66 14.21 18.59
CA VAL A 106 -30.81 15.66 18.75
C VAL A 106 -31.48 16.30 17.54
N GLU A 107 -31.23 15.81 16.32
CA GLU A 107 -31.90 16.31 15.13
C GLU A 107 -33.42 16.01 15.17
N ALA A 108 -33.81 14.84 15.67
CA ALA A 108 -35.21 14.50 15.90
C ALA A 108 -35.85 15.38 16.99
N ASP A 109 -35.15 15.67 18.09
CA ASP A 109 -35.59 16.62 19.12
C ASP A 109 -35.80 18.02 18.53
N LEU A 110 -34.85 18.50 17.74
CA LEU A 110 -34.91 19.80 17.09
C LEU A 110 -36.11 19.91 16.14
N ARG A 111 -36.38 18.90 15.31
CA ARG A 111 -37.55 18.90 14.43
C ARG A 111 -38.86 19.02 15.22
N ARG A 112 -38.96 18.36 16.37
CA ARG A 112 -40.12 18.48 17.27
C ARG A 112 -40.24 19.88 17.87
N LEU A 113 -39.12 20.47 18.29
CA LEU A 113 -39.09 21.83 18.84
C LEU A 113 -39.38 22.91 17.80
N ASP A 114 -38.83 22.81 16.60
CA ASP A 114 -39.12 23.73 15.50
C ASP A 114 -40.61 23.67 15.12
N ALA A 115 -41.22 22.48 15.12
CA ALA A 115 -42.67 22.33 14.93
C ALA A 115 -43.49 22.97 16.06
N ALA A 116 -43.05 22.87 17.31
CA ALA A 116 -43.69 23.52 18.44
C ALA A 116 -43.52 25.05 18.40
N ALA A 117 -42.37 25.55 17.94
CA ALA A 117 -42.08 26.97 17.81
C ALA A 117 -42.90 27.67 16.71
N ALA A 118 -43.49 26.90 15.77
CA ALA A 118 -44.43 27.44 14.78
C ALA A 118 -45.80 27.79 15.40
N LEU A 119 -46.09 27.34 16.62
CA LEU A 119 -47.30 27.71 17.33
C LEU A 119 -47.17 29.13 17.91
N PRO A 120 -48.27 29.91 17.95
CA PRO A 120 -48.26 31.22 18.59
C PRO A 120 -47.74 31.15 20.02
N LEU A 121 -46.74 31.96 20.32
CA LEU A 121 -46.12 31.99 21.63
C LEU A 121 -47.09 32.61 22.65
N PRO A 122 -47.37 31.93 23.78
CA PRO A 122 -48.17 32.54 24.83
C PRO A 122 -47.45 33.78 25.36
N HIS A 123 -48.20 34.84 25.65
CA HIS A 123 -47.63 36.01 26.30
C HIS A 123 -47.09 35.61 27.67
N THR A 124 -45.77 35.67 27.83
CA THR A 124 -45.11 35.45 29.11
C THR A 124 -44.82 36.78 29.79
N PRO A 125 -45.06 36.91 31.10
CA PRO A 125 -44.83 38.15 31.82
C PRO A 125 -43.34 38.49 31.86
N GLN A 126 -42.98 39.68 31.39
CA GLN A 126 -41.60 40.16 31.31
C GLN A 126 -41.15 40.78 32.64
N THR A 127 -41.15 39.99 33.72
CA THR A 127 -40.73 40.45 35.06
C THR A 127 -39.25 40.16 35.33
N PRO A 128 -38.55 40.96 36.15
CA PRO A 128 -37.17 40.66 36.55
C PRO A 128 -36.98 39.29 37.22
N ALA A 129 -37.97 38.84 38.01
CA ALA A 129 -37.93 37.53 38.66
C ALA A 129 -37.98 36.38 37.64
N GLU A 130 -38.86 36.50 36.64
CA GLU A 130 -38.99 35.55 35.54
C GLU A 130 -37.69 35.48 34.71
N TYR A 131 -37.05 36.61 34.42
CA TYR A 131 -35.76 36.59 33.71
C TYR A 131 -34.67 35.87 34.50
N ALA A 132 -34.61 36.07 35.83
CA ALA A 132 -33.67 35.35 36.66
C ALA A 132 -33.95 33.83 36.70
N ASP A 133 -35.23 33.41 36.64
CA ASP A 133 -35.60 32.00 36.52
C ASP A 133 -35.19 31.39 35.17
N ARG A 134 -35.37 32.14 34.08
CA ARG A 134 -34.92 31.73 32.74
C ARG A 134 -33.41 31.57 32.65
N GLU A 135 -32.67 32.53 33.20
CA GLU A 135 -31.20 32.46 33.28
C GLU A 135 -30.75 31.22 34.08
N ARG A 136 -31.35 30.97 35.26
CA ARG A 136 -31.08 29.76 36.06
C ARG A 136 -31.41 28.47 35.31
N TYR A 137 -32.49 28.47 34.54
CA TYR A 137 -32.87 27.32 33.71
C TYR A 137 -31.83 27.10 32.60
N LEU A 138 -31.47 28.14 31.84
CA LEU A 138 -30.49 28.08 30.77
C LEU A 138 -29.14 27.54 31.28
N HIS A 139 -28.64 28.07 32.41
CA HIS A 139 -27.40 27.60 33.01
C HIS A 139 -27.46 26.12 33.42
N ARG A 140 -28.56 25.67 34.05
CA ARG A 140 -28.73 24.25 34.39
C ARG A 140 -28.80 23.37 33.16
N ALA A 141 -29.53 23.78 32.12
CA ALA A 141 -29.67 23.03 30.89
C ALA A 141 -28.33 22.91 30.15
N ALA A 142 -27.56 24.01 30.07
CA ALA A 142 -26.23 24.03 29.48
C ALA A 142 -25.23 23.17 30.27
N LEU A 143 -25.23 23.23 31.60
CA LEU A 143 -24.40 22.36 32.44
C LEU A 143 -24.75 20.89 32.26
N ALA A 144 -26.05 20.56 32.19
CA ALA A 144 -26.49 19.20 31.95
C ALA A 144 -26.05 18.68 30.56
N ALA A 145 -26.14 19.52 29.52
CA ALA A 145 -25.63 19.19 28.18
C ALA A 145 -24.11 19.02 28.17
N TYR A 146 -23.37 19.88 28.88
CA TYR A 146 -21.92 19.74 29.03
C TYR A 146 -21.52 18.44 29.71
N TRP A 147 -22.19 18.06 30.81
CA TRP A 147 -21.91 16.79 31.50
C TRP A 147 -22.24 15.55 30.66
N ARG A 148 -23.21 15.65 29.74
CA ARG A 148 -23.47 14.61 28.74
C ARG A 148 -22.49 14.64 27.56
N GLN A 149 -21.53 15.56 27.55
CA GLN A 149 -20.58 15.80 26.46
C GLN A 149 -21.26 16.20 25.13
N GLU A 150 -22.42 16.83 25.22
CA GLU A 150 -23.20 17.33 24.09
C GLU A 150 -22.84 18.78 23.74
N LEU A 151 -22.20 19.49 24.67
CA LEU A 151 -21.76 20.88 24.52
C LEU A 151 -20.26 20.97 24.78
N SER A 152 -19.53 21.78 24.00
CA SER A 152 -18.10 22.03 24.26
C SER A 152 -17.90 22.95 25.48
N GLU A 153 -16.69 22.93 26.05
CA GLU A 153 -16.30 23.85 27.12
C GLU A 153 -16.36 25.32 26.67
N GLU A 154 -15.94 25.62 25.44
CA GLU A 154 -16.02 26.96 24.85
C GLU A 154 -17.47 27.43 24.73
N GLN A 155 -18.36 26.56 24.24
CA GLN A 155 -19.79 26.85 24.14
C GLN A 155 -20.41 27.05 25.52
N LEU A 156 -20.02 26.28 26.54
CA LEU A 156 -20.47 26.47 27.91
C LEU A 156 -20.02 27.84 28.47
N SER A 157 -18.76 28.22 28.22
CA SER A 157 -18.22 29.53 28.60
C SER A 157 -19.00 30.67 27.93
N ASP A 158 -19.36 30.52 26.66
CA ASP A 158 -20.16 31.51 25.93
C ASP A 158 -21.59 31.64 26.44
N VAL A 159 -22.20 30.54 26.95
CA VAL A 159 -23.51 30.59 27.62
C VAL A 159 -23.42 31.48 28.86
N PHE A 160 -22.45 31.23 29.75
CA PHE A 160 -22.28 32.02 30.98
C PHE A 160 -21.88 33.48 30.71
N ALA A 161 -21.22 33.73 29.58
CA ALA A 161 -20.84 35.06 29.16
C ALA A 161 -21.90 35.77 28.31
N HIS A 162 -23.03 35.12 28.03
CA HIS A 162 -24.11 35.65 27.19
C HIS A 162 -23.63 36.14 25.81
N ARG A 163 -22.70 35.40 25.18
CA ARG A 163 -22.15 35.70 23.85
C ARG A 163 -22.80 34.84 22.78
N ASN A 164 -22.49 35.04 21.51
CA ASN A 164 -22.88 34.11 20.42
C ASN A 164 -24.38 33.76 20.35
N GLY A 165 -25.26 34.71 20.71
CA GLY A 165 -26.72 34.54 20.65
C GLY A 165 -27.36 33.95 21.92
N TRP A 166 -26.57 33.70 22.97
CA TRP A 166 -27.08 33.32 24.29
C TRP A 166 -27.61 34.55 25.03
N ASP A 167 -28.91 34.82 24.94
CA ASP A 167 -29.55 35.91 25.66
C ASP A 167 -30.67 35.38 26.60
N PRO A 168 -30.55 35.56 27.93
CA PRO A 168 -31.57 35.16 28.91
C PRO A 168 -32.91 35.89 28.75
N ARG A 169 -32.95 36.97 27.96
CA ARG A 169 -34.18 37.72 27.67
C ARG A 169 -35.00 37.10 26.54
N LEU A 170 -34.44 36.18 25.77
CA LEU A 170 -35.17 35.47 24.72
C LEU A 170 -36.35 34.69 25.31
N HIS A 171 -37.33 34.38 24.46
CA HIS A 171 -38.42 33.51 24.88
C HIS A 171 -37.86 32.12 25.27
N PRO A 172 -38.39 31.43 26.30
CA PRO A 172 -37.88 30.12 26.71
C PRO A 172 -37.74 29.10 25.56
N VAL A 173 -38.69 29.09 24.62
CA VAL A 173 -38.64 28.24 23.41
C VAL A 173 -37.46 28.62 22.50
N GLU A 174 -37.17 29.91 22.34
CA GLU A 174 -36.04 30.38 21.55
C GLU A 174 -34.70 30.02 22.23
N GLN A 175 -34.63 30.11 23.56
CA GLN A 175 -33.46 29.68 24.34
C GLN A 175 -33.19 28.19 24.16
N GLU A 176 -34.23 27.36 24.24
CA GLU A 176 -34.10 25.92 24.02
C GLU A 176 -33.67 25.62 22.57
N LEU A 177 -34.21 26.34 21.58
CA LEU A 177 -33.78 26.20 20.18
C LEU A 177 -32.32 26.57 19.98
N VAL A 178 -31.85 27.69 20.56
CA VAL A 178 -30.43 28.08 20.50
C VAL A 178 -29.56 26.99 21.14
N LEU A 179 -29.95 26.48 22.30
CA LEU A 179 -29.24 25.39 22.98
C LEU A 179 -29.15 24.12 22.14
N ARG A 180 -30.29 23.67 21.61
CA ARG A 180 -30.35 22.43 20.84
C ARG A 180 -29.62 22.54 19.50
N ARG A 181 -29.63 23.71 18.86
CA ARG A 181 -28.83 23.97 17.65
C ARG A 181 -27.33 23.93 17.95
N ALA A 182 -26.90 24.55 19.06
CA ALA A 182 -25.50 24.49 19.48
C ALA A 182 -25.03 23.04 19.77
N VAL A 183 -25.87 22.25 20.43
CA VAL A 183 -25.61 20.81 20.66
C VAL A 183 -25.54 20.05 19.35
N ARG A 184 -26.50 20.24 18.44
CA ARG A 184 -26.49 19.59 17.11
C ARG A 184 -25.19 19.89 16.36
N ASP A 185 -24.77 21.14 16.34
CA ASP A 185 -23.58 21.56 15.60
C ASP A 185 -22.30 20.98 16.23
N HIS A 186 -22.24 20.91 17.56
CA HIS A 186 -21.15 20.23 18.27
C HIS A 186 -21.09 18.74 17.97
N LEU A 187 -22.23 18.03 18.05
CA LEU A 187 -22.31 16.60 17.76
C LEU A 187 -21.98 16.30 16.29
N LEU A 188 -22.41 17.15 15.35
CA LEU A 188 -22.03 17.03 13.95
C LEU A 188 -20.53 17.19 13.75
N ALA A 189 -19.90 18.16 14.42
CA ALA A 189 -18.45 18.33 14.39
C ALA A 189 -17.72 17.11 14.98
N ARG A 190 -18.22 16.56 16.09
CA ARG A 190 -17.70 15.34 16.72
C ARG A 190 -17.83 14.11 15.80
N HIS A 191 -18.96 13.95 15.13
CA HIS A 191 -19.17 12.90 14.13
C HIS A 191 -18.16 13.03 12.98
N ARG A 192 -17.97 14.24 12.42
CA ARG A 192 -16.98 14.49 11.37
C ARG A 192 -15.56 14.14 11.84
N ALA A 193 -15.18 14.55 13.04
CA ALA A 193 -13.87 14.23 13.62
C ALA A 193 -13.69 12.73 13.89
N ALA A 194 -14.76 12.02 14.29
CA ALA A 194 -14.74 10.57 14.41
C ALA A 194 -14.56 9.90 13.04
N ALA A 195 -15.25 10.38 12.00
CA ALA A 195 -15.17 9.83 10.65
C ALA A 195 -13.77 10.04 10.03
N GLU A 196 -13.10 11.16 10.30
CA GLU A 196 -11.70 11.33 9.89
C GLU A 196 -10.76 10.34 10.59
N ARG A 197 -10.95 10.11 11.90
CA ARG A 197 -10.15 9.13 12.65
C ARG A 197 -10.40 7.70 12.17
N GLU A 198 -11.64 7.36 11.87
CA GLU A 198 -11.99 6.06 11.27
C GLU A 198 -11.32 5.88 9.92
N ARG A 199 -11.39 6.88 9.03
CA ARG A 199 -10.67 6.85 7.74
C ARG A 199 -9.18 6.62 7.94
N ALA A 200 -8.53 7.37 8.83
CA ALA A 200 -7.11 7.19 9.11
C ALA A 200 -6.81 5.78 9.63
N ALA A 201 -7.59 5.27 10.57
CA ALA A 201 -7.44 3.92 11.12
C ALA A 201 -7.65 2.83 10.06
N TRP A 202 -8.60 3.01 9.14
CA TRP A 202 -8.82 2.10 8.02
C TRP A 202 -7.61 2.07 7.08
N HIS A 203 -7.04 3.23 6.71
CA HIS A 203 -5.84 3.29 5.86
C HIS A 203 -4.64 2.61 6.53
N ASP A 204 -4.42 2.86 7.82
CA ASP A 204 -3.37 2.21 8.61
C ASP A 204 -3.54 0.69 8.67
N ALA A 205 -4.79 0.22 8.86
CA ALA A 205 -5.11 -1.19 8.90
C ALA A 205 -4.88 -1.86 7.53
N GLU A 206 -5.31 -1.25 6.44
CA GLU A 206 -5.08 -1.76 5.08
C GLU A 206 -3.60 -1.83 4.73
N LEU A 207 -2.82 -0.79 5.06
CA LEU A 207 -1.38 -0.75 4.83
C LEU A 207 -0.65 -1.84 5.63
N THR A 208 -1.03 -2.02 6.89
CA THR A 208 -0.42 -3.03 7.76
C THR A 208 -0.80 -4.43 7.29
N ALA A 209 -2.04 -4.64 6.87
CA ALA A 209 -2.49 -5.92 6.32
C ALA A 209 -1.80 -6.26 4.99
N ALA A 210 -1.57 -5.28 4.12
CA ALA A 210 -0.81 -5.47 2.89
C ALA A 210 0.66 -5.84 3.17
N SER A 211 1.30 -5.14 4.11
CA SER A 211 2.66 -5.47 4.56
C SER A 211 2.75 -6.88 5.15
N ALA A 212 1.77 -7.28 5.97
CA ALA A 212 1.71 -8.62 6.55
C ALA A 212 1.56 -9.71 5.48
N ARG A 213 0.72 -9.48 4.45
CA ARG A 213 0.59 -10.40 3.30
C ARG A 213 1.91 -10.52 2.54
N SER A 214 2.55 -9.39 2.22
CA SER A 214 3.82 -9.39 1.51
C SER A 214 4.93 -10.13 2.27
N LEU A 215 5.01 -9.95 3.59
CA LEU A 215 6.00 -10.67 4.42
C LEU A 215 5.68 -12.16 4.51
N ARG A 216 4.41 -12.54 4.54
CA ARG A 216 4.01 -13.95 4.52
C ARG A 216 4.36 -14.62 3.19
N ASP A 217 4.17 -13.92 2.08
CA ASP A 217 4.54 -14.41 0.75
C ASP A 217 6.06 -14.57 0.64
N GLU A 218 6.84 -13.60 1.16
CA GLU A 218 8.31 -13.70 1.23
C GLU A 218 8.77 -14.85 2.14
N ALA A 219 8.15 -15.01 3.32
CA ALA A 219 8.46 -16.11 4.23
C ALA A 219 8.23 -17.47 3.54
N PHE A 220 7.15 -17.59 2.78
CA PHE A 220 6.85 -18.79 2.00
C PHE A 220 7.87 -19.02 0.88
N ALA A 221 8.29 -17.96 0.18
CA ALA A 221 9.32 -18.05 -0.86
C ALA A 221 10.71 -18.41 -0.30
N ALA A 222 11.05 -17.93 0.90
CA ALA A 222 12.34 -18.14 1.53
C ALA A 222 12.61 -19.60 1.90
N VAL A 223 11.57 -20.36 2.31
CA VAL A 223 11.69 -21.78 2.68
C VAL A 223 12.14 -22.68 1.52
N GLY A 224 11.87 -22.27 0.28
CA GLY A 224 12.23 -23.03 -0.93
C GLY A 224 13.49 -22.53 -1.64
N ARG A 225 14.23 -21.58 -1.05
CA ARG A 225 15.37 -20.94 -1.71
C ARG A 225 16.59 -21.86 -1.64
N GLU A 226 17.13 -22.21 -2.79
CA GLU A 226 18.39 -22.94 -2.91
C GLU A 226 19.56 -21.95 -3.09
N PRO A 227 20.76 -22.29 -2.62
CA PRO A 227 21.96 -21.50 -2.91
C PRO A 227 22.10 -21.32 -4.42
N GLU A 228 22.46 -20.11 -4.87
CA GLU A 228 22.71 -19.86 -6.28
C GLU A 228 23.94 -20.66 -6.69
N THR A 229 23.75 -21.88 -7.19
CA THR A 229 24.78 -22.55 -7.97
C THR A 229 25.00 -21.68 -9.18
N SER A 230 26.04 -20.85 -9.13
CA SER A 230 26.52 -20.08 -10.27
C SER A 230 26.66 -21.05 -11.44
N ASP A 231 25.66 -21.07 -12.30
CA ASP A 231 25.65 -21.90 -13.48
C ASP A 231 26.54 -21.18 -14.50
N VAL A 232 27.86 -21.28 -14.30
CA VAL A 232 28.87 -20.55 -15.09
C VAL A 232 28.99 -21.12 -16.52
N LEU A 233 28.02 -21.89 -17.02
CA LEU A 233 28.03 -22.39 -18.39
C LEU A 233 26.66 -22.39 -19.09
N PRO A 234 26.27 -21.23 -19.67
CA PRO A 234 25.48 -21.21 -20.90
C PRO A 234 26.25 -20.59 -22.08
N LEU A 235 27.60 -20.64 -22.09
CA LEU A 235 28.41 -20.10 -23.20
C LEU A 235 28.86 -21.13 -24.25
N LEU A 236 28.47 -22.41 -24.12
CA LEU A 236 28.78 -23.46 -25.12
C LEU A 236 27.55 -24.14 -25.73
N SER A 237 26.34 -23.72 -25.37
CA SER A 237 25.12 -24.07 -26.10
C SER A 237 24.98 -23.19 -27.36
N GLY A 238 26.03 -23.21 -28.18
CA GLY A 238 25.96 -22.73 -29.56
C GLY A 238 25.18 -23.75 -30.37
N THR A 239 23.87 -23.63 -30.36
CA THR A 239 23.03 -24.10 -31.46
C THR A 239 22.35 -22.86 -32.01
N GLU A 240 22.84 -22.43 -33.16
CA GLU A 240 22.19 -21.47 -34.04
C GLU A 240 20.69 -21.74 -34.08
N GLN A 241 19.92 -20.78 -33.58
CA GLN A 241 18.49 -20.75 -33.80
C GLN A 241 18.26 -19.87 -35.04
N PRO A 242 17.85 -20.44 -36.19
CA PRO A 242 17.64 -19.66 -37.39
C PRO A 242 16.44 -18.73 -37.18
N THR A 243 16.69 -17.45 -37.37
CA THR A 243 15.71 -16.36 -37.43
C THR A 243 14.64 -16.65 -38.49
N PRO A 244 13.34 -16.77 -38.15
CA PRO A 244 12.29 -16.50 -39.11
C PRO A 244 11.99 -15.00 -39.06
N ALA A 245 12.36 -14.33 -40.15
CA ALA A 245 11.88 -13.00 -40.45
C ALA A 245 10.34 -13.01 -40.59
N GLY A 246 9.70 -11.96 -40.04
CA GLY A 246 8.45 -11.41 -40.57
C GLY A 246 7.14 -11.98 -40.01
N ASN A 247 6.57 -11.29 -39.03
CA ASN A 247 5.26 -10.65 -39.21
C ASN A 247 4.87 -9.78 -38.00
N ARG A 248 4.92 -8.46 -38.21
CA ARG A 248 4.17 -7.49 -37.42
C ARG A 248 2.74 -7.43 -37.95
N PRO A 249 1.74 -7.44 -37.06
CA PRO A 249 0.55 -6.63 -37.27
C PRO A 249 0.32 -5.62 -36.14
N GLY A 250 0.04 -4.39 -36.58
CA GLY A 250 -0.90 -3.41 -36.01
C GLY A 250 -0.95 -3.19 -34.50
N ARG A 251 -0.37 -2.07 -34.06
CA ARG A 251 -0.64 -1.41 -32.78
C ARG A 251 -2.06 -0.80 -32.85
N PRO A 252 -3.02 -1.13 -31.96
CA PRO A 252 -4.24 -0.36 -31.85
C PRO A 252 -3.98 0.91 -31.04
N GLU A 253 -4.19 2.06 -31.66
CA GLU A 253 -4.27 3.36 -31.02
C GLU A 253 -5.49 3.38 -30.08
N PHE A 254 -5.27 3.50 -28.77
CA PHE A 254 -6.33 3.84 -27.84
C PHE A 254 -6.63 5.34 -27.95
N ARG A 255 -7.66 5.65 -28.74
CA ARG A 255 -8.27 6.96 -28.87
C ARG A 255 -8.99 7.29 -27.56
N GLN A 256 -8.52 8.35 -26.90
CA GLN A 256 -9.09 8.98 -25.72
C GLN A 256 -10.46 9.59 -26.08
N GLY A 257 -11.54 8.93 -25.63
CA GLY A 257 -12.93 9.37 -25.80
C GLY A 257 -13.46 10.03 -24.53
N ARG A 258 -13.52 11.36 -24.56
CA ARG A 258 -14.11 12.25 -23.57
C ARG A 258 -15.62 12.36 -23.85
N ALA A 259 -16.46 11.95 -22.90
CA ALA A 259 -17.88 12.33 -22.82
C ALA A 259 -18.15 12.58 -21.32
N ALA A 260 -18.34 13.81 -20.83
CA ALA A 260 -19.49 14.69 -21.04
C ALA A 260 -20.81 13.96 -20.78
N VAL A 261 -21.20 13.94 -19.51
CA VAL A 261 -22.58 13.69 -19.07
C VAL A 261 -23.10 15.00 -18.50
N ALA A 262 -24.21 15.42 -19.07
CA ALA A 262 -25.05 16.54 -18.67
C ALA A 262 -25.83 16.23 -17.39
#